data_AF-A0A1B3MTW5-F1
#
_entry.id   AF-A0A1B3MTW5-F1
#
_cell.length_a   1.000
_cell.length_b   1.000
_cell.length_c   1.000
_cell.angle_alpha   90.00
_cell.angle_beta   90.00
_cell.angle_gamma   90.00
#
_symmetry.space_group_name_H-M   'P 1'
#
loop_
_entity.id
_entity.type
_entity.pdbx_description
1 polymer ?
#
loop_
_entity_poly.entity_id
_entity_poly.type
_entity_poly.pdbx_seq_one_letter_code
_entity_poly.pdbx_strand_id
1 'polypeptide(L)' 'MIQIGHYDVLERQREKQRSRNQDDRDLHSGAVSIDQLAHQNGFFDGLPIRRARIGRRGSVAI' A
#
# COMPACT_ATOMS: atom_id res chain seq x y z
N MET A 1 -9.60 31.14 5.57
CA MET A 1 -8.15 30.83 5.68
C MET A 1 -8.02 29.50 6.39
N ILE A 2 -7.47 28.48 5.74
CA ILE A 2 -7.17 27.19 6.38
C ILE A 2 -5.92 27.43 7.23
N GLN A 3 -6.06 27.42 8.56
CA GLN A 3 -4.90 27.39 9.45
C GLN A 3 -4.27 26.02 9.32
N ILE A 4 -3.13 25.96 8.62
CA ILE A 4 -2.32 24.75 8.55
C ILE A 4 -1.62 24.66 9.90
N GLY A 5 -2.10 23.78 10.78
CA GLY A 5 -1.44 23.48 12.05
C GLY A 5 0.01 23.04 11.79
N HIS A 6 0.91 23.36 12.72
CA HIS A 6 2.29 22.88 12.63
C HIS A 6 2.29 21.35 12.55
N TYR A 7 3.06 20.81 11.59
CA TYR A 7 3.18 19.38 11.41
C TYR A 7 4.00 18.77 12.55
N ASP A 8 3.36 18.00 13.43
CA ASP A 8 4.02 17.21 14.46
C ASP A 8 4.27 15.78 13.95
N VAL A 9 5.55 15.43 13.83
CA VAL A 9 6.01 14.11 13.39
C VAL A 9 5.55 13.01 14.35
N LEU A 10 5.56 13.26 15.66
CA LEU A 10 5.19 12.28 16.68
C LEU A 10 3.68 12.02 16.66
N GLU A 11 2.88 13.08 16.52
CA GLU A 11 1.44 12.94 16.35
C GLU A 11 1.11 12.14 15.10
N ARG A 12 1.75 12.46 13.98
CA ARG A 12 1.57 11.73 12.72
C ARG A 12 1.96 10.26 12.83
N GLN A 13 3.04 9.94 13.55
CA GLN A 13 3.44 8.56 13.79
C GLN A 13 2.38 7.79 14.61
N ARG A 14 1.83 8.42 15.66
CA ARG A 14 0.77 7.84 16.48
C ARG A 14 -0.49 7.59 15.67
N GLU A 15 -0.91 8.56 14.87
CA GLU A 15 -2.05 8.46 13.95
C GLU A 15 -1.87 7.28 12.99
N LYS A 16 -0.71 7.18 12.33
CA LYS A 16 -0.39 6.05 11.44
C LYS A 16 -0.42 4.71 12.15
N GLN A 17 0.11 4.63 13.38
CA GLN A 17 0.09 3.38 14.12
C GLN A 17 -1.34 2.96 14.51
N ARG A 18 -2.21 3.91 14.86
CA ARG A 18 -3.62 3.62 15.11
C ARG A 18 -4.32 3.09 13.86
N SER A 19 -4.05 3.68 12.69
CA SER A 19 -4.59 3.21 11.41
C SER A 19 -4.19 1.75 11.15
N ARG A 20 -2.89 1.41 11.28
CA ARG A 20 -2.41 0.03 11.09
C ARG A 20 -3.10 -0.96 12.03
N ASN A 21 -3.23 -0.60 13.30
CA ASN A 21 -3.88 -1.46 14.28
C ASN A 21 -5.36 -1.70 13.95
N GLN A 22 -6.02 -0.74 13.31
CA GLN A 22 -7.40 -0.88 12.88
C GLN A 22 -7.48 -1.79 11.64
N ASP A 23 -6.62 -1.56 10.65
CA ASP A 23 -6.51 -2.40 9.46
C ASP A 23 -6.25 -3.87 9.84
N ASP A 24 -5.34 -4.13 10.78
CA ASP A 24 -5.05 -5.48 11.29
C ASP A 24 -6.27 -6.15 11.92
N ARG A 25 -7.10 -5.38 12.63
CA ARG A 25 -8.36 -5.90 13.21
C ARG A 25 -9.39 -6.19 12.15
N ASP A 26 -9.50 -5.33 11.14
CA ASP A 26 -10.46 -5.48 10.06
C ASP A 26 -10.09 -6.66 9.15
N LEU A 27 -8.79 -6.90 8.95
CA LEU A 27 -8.28 -8.11 8.31
C LEU A 27 -8.55 -9.36 9.15
N HIS A 28 -8.28 -9.31 10.46
CA HIS A 28 -8.45 -10.49 11.33
C HIS A 28 -9.91 -10.87 11.53
N SER A 29 -10.81 -9.89 11.59
CA SER A 29 -12.26 -10.12 11.66
C SER A 29 -12.88 -10.52 10.32
N GLY A 30 -12.11 -10.44 9.22
CA GLY A 30 -12.61 -10.68 7.86
C GLY A 30 -13.56 -9.59 7.36
N ALA A 31 -13.64 -8.44 8.05
CA ALA A 31 -14.45 -7.30 7.63
C ALA A 31 -13.93 -6.67 6.32
N VAL A 32 -12.62 -6.76 6.10
CA VAL A 32 -11.96 -6.30 4.87
C VAL A 32 -11.00 -7.39 4.39
N SER A 33 -10.96 -7.63 3.08
CA SER A 33 -9.95 -8.52 2.49
C SER A 33 -8.63 -7.78 2.23
N ILE A 34 -7.52 -8.53 2.14
CA ILE A 34 -6.20 -7.96 1.81
C ILE A 34 -6.25 -7.16 0.50
N ASP A 35 -6.96 -7.67 -0.52
CA ASP A 35 -7.08 -7.00 -1.82
C ASP A 35 -7.88 -5.68 -1.73
N GLN A 36 -8.96 -5.66 -0.94
CA GLN A 36 -9.75 -4.44 -0.71
C GLN A 36 -8.94 -3.40 0.06
N LEU A 37 -8.19 -3.80 1.08
CA LEU A 37 -7.32 -2.91 1.84
C LEU A 37 -6.20 -2.35 0.96
N ALA A 38 -5.62 -3.18 0.08
CA ALA A 38 -4.58 -2.74 -0.86
C ALA A 38 -5.10 -1.71 -1.88
N HIS A 39 -6.31 -1.91 -2.39
CA HIS A 39 -6.99 -0.97 -3.29
C HIS A 39 -7.31 0.36 -2.58
N GLN A 40 -7.88 0.31 -1.37
CA GLN A 40 -8.17 1.52 -0.58
C GLN A 40 -6.91 2.33 -0.23
N ASN A 41 -5.80 1.65 0.07
CA ASN A 41 -4.52 2.30 0.32
C ASN A 41 -3.84 2.81 -0.97
N GLY A 42 -4.42 2.56 -2.15
CA GLY A 42 -3.90 3.00 -3.43
C GLY A 42 -2.51 2.44 -3.77
N PHE A 43 -2.11 1.33 -3.14
CA PHE A 43 -0.73 0.84 -3.21
C PHE A 43 -0.34 0.40 -4.63
N PHE A 44 -1.32 0.02 -5.47
CA PHE A 44 -1.10 -0.38 -6.87
C PHE A 44 -2.06 0.23 -7.91
N ASP A 45 -3.03 1.05 -7.52
CA ASP A 45 -4.05 1.58 -8.46
C ASP A 45 -3.46 2.46 -9.58
N GLY A 46 -2.29 3.07 -9.35
CA GLY A 46 -1.59 3.88 -10.35
C GLY A 46 -0.57 3.12 -11.22
N LEU A 47 -0.29 1.84 -10.91
CA LEU A 47 0.71 1.06 -11.64
C LEU A 47 0.00 0.11 -12.61
N PRO A 48 0.07 0.33 -13.94
CA PRO A 48 -0.35 -0.70 -14.87
C PRO A 48 0.55 -1.91 -14.60
N ILE A 49 -0.01 -2.98 -14.02
CA ILE A 49 0.67 -4.26 -13.84
C ILE A 49 0.91 -4.82 -15.25
N ARG A 50 1.96 -4.31 -15.92
CA ARG A 50 2.49 -4.94 -17.12
C ARG A 50 3.08 -6.25 -16.64
N ARG A 51 2.42 -7.36 -16.97
CA ARG A 51 2.98 -8.71 -16.84
C ARG A 51 4.34 -8.72 -17.55
N ALA A 52 5.42 -8.49 -16.82
CA ALA A 52 6.77 -8.61 -17.34
C ALA A 52 7.01 -10.11 -17.59
N ARG A 53 6.85 -10.54 -18.84
CA ARG A 53 7.27 -11.86 -19.29
C ARG A 53 8.80 -11.83 -19.36
N ILE A 54 9.46 -12.48 -18.41
CA ILE A 54 10.89 -12.79 -18.52
C ILE A 54 11.02 -13.84 -19.63
N GLY A 55 11.17 -13.39 -20.88
CA GLY A 55 11.58 -14.26 -21.97
C GLY A 55 13.04 -14.59 -21.79
N ARG A 56 13.38 -15.87 -21.56
CA ARG A 56 14.77 -16.35 -21.71
C ARG A 56 15.18 -16.07 -23.15
N ARG A 57 16.01 -15.04 -23.35
CA ARG A 57 16.74 -14.89 -24.61
C ARG A 57 17.60 -16.15 -24.77
N GLY A 58 17.30 -16.92 -25.81
CA GLY A 58 18.07 -18.11 -26.16
C GLY A 58 19.57 -17.77 -26.19
N SER A 59 20.36 -18.68 -25.67
CA SER A 59 21.82 -18.66 -25.70
C SER A 59 22.33 -18.32 -27.10
N VAL A 60 23.11 -17.25 -27.21
CA VAL A 60 24.02 -17.06 -28.34
C VAL A 60 25.13 -18.11 -28.17
N ALA A 61 25.14 -19.12 -29.03
CA ALA A 61 26.28 -20.00 -29.19
C ALA A 61 27.42 -19.20 -29.82
N ILE A 62 28.59 -19.21 -29.18
CA ILE A 62 29.88 -18.78 -29.75
C ILE A 62 30.55 -20.03 -30.32
#